data_AF-A0A2X3J763-F1
#
_entry.id   AF-A0A2X3J763-F1
#
_cell.length_a   1.000
_cell.length_b   1.000
_cell.length_c   1.000
_cell.angle_alpha   90.00
_cell.angle_beta   90.00
_cell.angle_gamma   90.00
#
_symmetry.space_group_name_H-M   'P 1'
#
loop_
_entity.id
_entity.type
_entity.pdbx_description
1 polymer ?
#
loop_
_entity_poly.entity_id
_entity_poly.type
_entity_poly.pdbx_seq_one_letter_code
_entity_poly.pdbx_strand_id
1 'polypeptide(L)'
;MIFSIITGPDPDTPLEETMRALDHVVRQGKALYVGISNYPADRAEQAINILNDLGTPCLIHQPRYSLFERWVEGGLLDMLQEKGVGSIAFSPLAGGQLTDRYLGGIPADSRAASGSRFLNPDQITEEKLAKVRKLNALAEKRGQKLSQMALAWVLRDEKITSVLIGASKTSQIEDAVGMLSKRGFSEQERAAIEAILV
;
A
#
# COMPACT_ATOMS: atom_id res chain seq x y z
N MET A 1 -16.24 11.43 -11.69
CA MET A 1 -15.11 10.70 -11.06
C MET A 1 -15.65 9.95 -9.85
N ILE A 2 -15.26 8.70 -9.58
CA ILE A 2 -15.81 7.95 -8.43
C ILE A 2 -15.23 8.48 -7.10
N PHE A 3 -13.91 8.64 -7.03
CA PHE A 3 -13.24 9.25 -5.88
C PHE A 3 -12.12 10.18 -6.33
N SER A 4 -11.92 11.30 -5.61
CA SER A 4 -10.77 12.19 -5.75
C SER A 4 -9.84 12.01 -4.55
N ILE A 5 -8.55 11.80 -4.78
CA ILE A 5 -7.54 11.59 -3.74
C ILE A 5 -6.43 12.62 -3.89
N ILE A 6 -6.07 13.27 -2.77
CA ILE A 6 -4.91 14.15 -2.72
C ILE A 6 -3.67 13.33 -2.41
N THR A 7 -2.66 13.46 -3.27
CA THR A 7 -1.50 12.55 -3.35
C THR A 7 -0.50 12.69 -2.19
N GLY A 8 -0.58 13.77 -1.42
CA GLY A 8 0.24 14.02 -0.23
C GLY A 8 -0.13 15.33 0.48
N PRO A 9 0.36 15.53 1.71
CA PRO A 9 0.25 16.83 2.38
C PRO A 9 1.07 17.87 1.62
N ASP A 10 0.47 19.04 1.41
CA ASP A 10 1.16 20.22 0.93
C ASP A 10 1.48 21.12 2.16
N PRO A 11 2.75 21.27 2.55
CA PRO A 11 3.11 22.08 3.72
C PRO A 11 2.86 23.57 3.51
N ASP A 12 2.75 24.03 2.25
CA ASP A 12 2.62 25.45 1.91
C ASP A 12 1.14 25.88 1.76
N THR A 13 0.20 24.92 1.74
CA THR A 13 -1.24 25.17 1.66
C THR A 13 -1.93 24.80 2.97
N PRO A 14 -2.71 25.71 3.60
CA PRO A 14 -3.51 25.38 4.77
C PRO A 14 -4.40 24.15 4.52
N LEU A 15 -4.48 23.27 5.51
CA LEU A 15 -5.21 22.02 5.37
C LEU A 15 -6.70 22.26 5.07
N GLU A 16 -7.28 23.29 5.68
CA GLU A 16 -8.67 23.71 5.51
C GLU A 16 -8.97 24.12 4.07
N GLU A 17 -8.05 24.81 3.39
CA GLU A 17 -8.20 25.18 1.99
C GLU A 17 -8.30 23.93 1.11
N THR A 18 -7.40 23.00 1.35
CA THR A 18 -7.32 21.73 0.63
C THR A 18 -8.58 20.87 0.85
N MET A 19 -9.07 20.77 2.08
CA MET A 19 -10.28 20.02 2.40
C MET A 19 -11.54 20.70 1.85
N ARG A 20 -11.61 22.04 1.86
CA ARG A 20 -12.70 22.79 1.20
C ARG A 20 -12.72 22.59 -0.31
N ALA A 21 -11.55 22.51 -0.94
CA ALA A 21 -11.48 22.20 -2.37
C ALA A 21 -12.04 20.79 -2.67
N LEU A 22 -11.72 19.79 -1.83
CA LEU A 22 -12.29 18.45 -1.94
C LEU A 22 -13.82 18.44 -1.76
N ASP A 23 -14.32 19.08 -0.71
CA ASP A 23 -15.76 19.27 -0.48
C ASP A 23 -16.44 19.94 -1.69
N HIS A 24 -15.84 21.02 -2.21
CA HIS A 24 -16.37 21.74 -3.35
C HIS A 24 -16.50 20.88 -4.61
N VAL A 25 -15.50 20.04 -4.90
CA VAL A 25 -15.54 19.10 -6.04
C VAL A 25 -16.67 18.09 -5.89
N VAL A 26 -16.96 17.62 -4.68
CA VAL A 26 -18.10 16.74 -4.41
C VAL A 26 -19.43 17.47 -4.60
N ARG A 27 -19.57 18.67 -4.02
CA ARG A 27 -20.78 19.50 -4.15
C ARG A 27 -21.09 19.89 -5.58
N GLN A 28 -20.05 20.04 -6.41
CA GLN A 28 -20.19 20.27 -7.86
C GLN A 28 -20.54 19.01 -8.66
N GLY A 29 -20.69 17.84 -8.02
CA GLY A 29 -20.96 16.56 -8.68
C GLY A 29 -19.78 16.04 -9.51
N LYS A 30 -18.58 16.58 -9.33
CA LYS A 30 -17.38 16.17 -10.09
C LYS A 30 -16.76 14.89 -9.52
N ALA A 31 -16.89 14.68 -8.22
CA ALA A 31 -16.55 13.44 -7.52
C ALA A 31 -17.73 12.95 -6.67
N LEU A 32 -17.87 11.62 -6.50
CA LEU A 32 -18.85 11.07 -5.56
C LEU A 32 -18.30 11.03 -4.13
N TYR A 33 -17.00 10.76 -3.98
CA TYR A 33 -16.31 10.64 -2.69
C TYR A 33 -14.93 11.28 -2.73
N VAL A 34 -14.34 11.48 -1.55
CA VAL A 34 -12.99 12.01 -1.38
C VAL A 34 -12.14 11.11 -0.47
N GLY A 35 -10.84 11.19 -0.65
CA GLY A 35 -9.85 10.50 0.18
C GLY A 35 -8.52 11.25 0.24
N ILE A 36 -7.62 10.75 1.07
CA ILE A 36 -6.28 11.32 1.28
C ILE A 36 -5.22 10.23 1.09
N SER A 37 -4.00 10.61 0.71
CA SER A 37 -2.89 9.67 0.47
C SER A 37 -1.63 10.19 1.15
N ASN A 38 -0.86 9.30 1.79
CA ASN A 38 0.41 9.62 2.44
C ASN A 38 0.36 10.71 3.54
N TYR A 39 -0.80 10.92 4.17
CA TYR A 39 -0.89 11.76 5.36
C TYR A 39 -0.44 10.97 6.59
N PRO A 40 0.51 11.48 7.40
CA PRO A 40 0.79 10.97 8.73
C PRO A 40 -0.46 10.98 9.63
N ALA A 41 -0.50 10.16 10.68
CA ALA A 41 -1.71 9.92 11.46
C ALA A 41 -2.34 11.20 12.05
N ASP A 42 -1.52 12.08 12.62
CA ASP A 42 -1.94 13.38 13.18
C ASP A 42 -2.58 14.29 12.13
N ARG A 43 -1.96 14.40 10.95
CA ARG A 43 -2.48 15.20 9.84
C ARG A 43 -3.70 14.57 9.19
N ALA A 44 -3.73 13.24 9.09
CA ALA A 44 -4.87 12.51 8.57
C ALA A 44 -6.10 12.72 9.47
N GLU A 45 -5.94 12.66 10.79
CA GLU A 45 -7.02 12.93 11.72
C GLU A 45 -7.57 14.36 11.57
N GLN A 46 -6.71 15.37 11.48
CA GLN A 46 -7.13 16.75 11.23
C GLN A 46 -7.95 16.87 9.94
N ALA A 47 -7.47 16.26 8.85
CA ALA A 47 -8.13 16.28 7.56
C ALA A 47 -9.51 15.61 7.61
N ILE A 48 -9.61 14.45 8.28
CA ILE A 48 -10.85 13.70 8.46
C ILE A 48 -11.87 14.52 9.26
N ASN A 49 -11.44 15.17 10.36
CA ASN A 49 -12.31 16.00 11.18
C ASN A 49 -12.86 17.20 10.37
N ILE A 50 -12.00 17.90 9.62
CA ILE A 50 -12.44 19.02 8.76
C ILE A 50 -13.44 18.55 7.70
N LEU A 51 -13.19 17.42 7.05
CA LEU A 51 -14.10 16.86 6.03
C LEU A 51 -15.45 16.47 6.62
N ASN A 52 -15.46 15.92 7.84
CA ASN A 52 -16.69 15.62 8.57
C ASN A 52 -17.47 16.90 8.91
N ASP A 53 -16.79 17.95 9.39
CA ASP A 53 -17.41 19.24 9.71
C ASP A 53 -18.00 19.93 8.46
N LEU A 54 -17.35 19.77 7.31
CA LEU A 54 -17.85 20.26 6.01
C LEU A 54 -19.03 19.44 5.48
N GLY A 55 -19.32 18.26 6.04
CA GLY A 55 -20.40 17.38 5.57
C GLY A 55 -20.03 16.51 4.36
N THR A 56 -18.73 16.35 4.07
CA THR A 56 -18.20 15.48 3.02
C THR A 56 -17.20 14.49 3.63
N PRO A 57 -17.67 13.42 4.31
CA PRO A 57 -16.79 12.50 5.05
C PRO A 57 -15.70 11.88 4.18
N CYS A 58 -14.51 11.72 4.78
CA CYS A 58 -13.39 11.04 4.13
C CYS A 58 -13.71 9.54 3.98
N LEU A 59 -13.74 9.03 2.75
CA LEU A 59 -14.06 7.63 2.49
C LEU A 59 -12.84 6.73 2.72
N ILE A 60 -11.67 7.16 2.27
CA ILE A 60 -10.51 6.27 2.15
C ILE A 60 -9.18 7.00 2.33
N HIS A 61 -8.23 6.34 2.99
CA HIS A 61 -6.81 6.70 3.01
C HIS A 61 -6.01 5.74 2.12
N GLN A 62 -5.05 6.26 1.35
CA GLN A 62 -4.16 5.48 0.50
C GLN A 62 -2.70 5.56 0.99
N PRO A 63 -2.27 4.71 1.94
CA PRO A 63 -0.90 4.73 2.41
C PRO A 63 0.00 3.74 1.64
N ARG A 64 1.31 4.02 1.64
CA ARG A 64 2.31 3.04 1.21
C ARG A 64 2.40 1.96 2.28
N TYR A 65 2.18 0.70 1.91
CA TYR A 65 2.24 -0.40 2.87
C TYR A 65 2.65 -1.71 2.19
N SER A 66 3.67 -2.37 2.73
CA SER A 66 4.21 -3.65 2.25
C SER A 66 5.02 -4.34 3.35
N LEU A 67 5.55 -5.54 3.08
CA LEU A 67 6.49 -6.20 3.99
C LEU A 67 7.72 -5.32 4.33
N PHE A 68 8.13 -4.42 3.44
CA PHE A 68 9.28 -3.52 3.64
C PHE A 68 8.92 -2.11 4.08
N GLU A 69 7.63 -1.78 4.17
CA GLU A 69 7.19 -0.43 4.55
C GLU A 69 5.98 -0.54 5.45
N ARG A 70 6.15 -0.23 6.74
CA ARG A 70 5.21 -0.58 7.81
C ARG A 70 4.87 0.58 8.74
N TRP A 71 5.21 1.81 8.37
CA TRP A 71 4.92 3.00 9.20
C TRP A 71 3.44 3.12 9.61
N VAL A 72 2.51 2.64 8.78
CA VAL A 72 1.07 2.67 9.05
C VAL A 72 0.65 1.85 10.28
N GLU A 73 1.43 0.82 10.64
CA GLU A 73 1.17 -0.03 11.80
C GLU A 73 1.46 0.71 13.12
N GLY A 74 2.16 1.85 13.07
CA GLY A 74 2.45 2.72 14.23
C GLY A 74 1.29 3.61 14.68
N GLY A 75 0.04 3.26 14.34
CA GLY A 75 -1.17 3.93 14.82
C GLY A 75 -2.08 4.53 13.74
N LEU A 76 -1.62 4.66 12.49
CA LEU A 76 -2.49 5.16 11.40
C LEU A 76 -3.69 4.23 11.20
N LEU A 77 -3.46 2.91 11.09
CA LEU A 77 -4.53 1.95 10.83
C LEU A 77 -5.58 1.91 11.95
N ASP A 78 -5.14 2.06 13.20
CA ASP A 78 -6.05 2.13 14.36
C ASP A 78 -6.92 3.39 14.31
N MET A 79 -6.30 4.55 14.06
CA MET A 79 -7.02 5.82 13.93
C MET A 79 -8.04 5.79 12.78
N LEU A 80 -7.66 5.25 11.61
CA LEU A 80 -8.57 5.12 10.48
C LEU A 80 -9.78 4.24 10.82
N GLN A 81 -9.56 3.13 11.52
CA GLN A 81 -10.64 2.25 11.97
C GLN A 81 -11.55 2.94 12.99
N GLU A 82 -11.00 3.68 13.95
CA GLU A 82 -11.79 4.47 14.91
C GLU A 82 -12.67 5.52 14.23
N LYS A 83 -12.13 6.19 13.20
CA LYS A 83 -12.86 7.22 12.44
C LYS A 83 -13.80 6.65 11.37
N GLY A 84 -13.82 5.33 11.17
CA GLY A 84 -14.63 4.68 10.12
C GLY A 84 -14.15 4.95 8.69
N VAL A 85 -12.86 5.23 8.50
CA VAL A 85 -12.24 5.52 7.20
C VAL A 85 -11.57 4.25 6.66
N GLY A 86 -11.87 3.88 5.42
CA GLY A 86 -11.24 2.72 4.77
C GLY A 86 -9.77 2.95 4.45
N SER A 87 -9.04 1.89 4.13
CA SER A 87 -7.64 2.00 3.71
C SER A 87 -7.31 1.15 2.48
N ILE A 88 -6.59 1.73 1.52
CA ILE A 88 -6.11 1.05 0.32
C ILE A 88 -4.59 1.13 0.22
N ALA A 89 -3.91 0.01 0.49
CA ALA A 89 -2.46 -0.05 0.47
C ALA A 89 -1.92 0.07 -0.97
N PHE A 90 -0.99 0.99 -1.23
CA PHE A 90 -0.28 1.06 -2.50
C PHE A 90 1.19 0.66 -2.38
N SER A 91 1.81 0.34 -3.53
CA SER A 91 3.15 -0.24 -3.62
C SER A 91 3.36 -1.51 -2.77
N PRO A 92 2.39 -2.44 -2.72
CA PRO A 92 2.44 -3.61 -1.84
C PRO A 92 3.57 -4.59 -2.18
N LEU A 93 4.08 -4.53 -3.41
CA LEU A 93 5.21 -5.34 -3.88
C LEU A 93 6.55 -4.58 -3.85
N ALA A 94 6.61 -3.40 -3.21
CA ALA A 94 7.81 -2.56 -3.11
C ALA A 94 8.47 -2.29 -4.48
N GLY A 95 7.66 -1.92 -5.48
CA GLY A 95 8.13 -1.69 -6.86
C GLY A 95 8.52 -2.96 -7.63
N GLY A 96 8.22 -4.15 -7.10
CA GLY A 96 8.57 -5.44 -7.67
C GLY A 96 9.63 -6.21 -6.87
N GLN A 97 10.19 -5.62 -5.81
CA GLN A 97 11.18 -6.29 -4.95
C GLN A 97 10.61 -7.52 -4.26
N LEU A 98 9.34 -7.51 -3.86
CA LEU A 98 8.66 -8.65 -3.24
C LEU A 98 8.10 -9.62 -4.30
N THR A 99 8.94 -9.97 -5.27
CA THR A 99 8.68 -10.94 -6.34
C THR A 99 9.95 -11.75 -6.63
N ASP A 100 9.88 -12.70 -7.56
CA ASP A 100 11.05 -13.45 -8.06
C ASP A 100 11.92 -12.62 -9.03
N ARG A 101 11.43 -11.47 -9.49
CA ARG A 101 12.01 -10.67 -10.59
C ARG A 101 13.48 -10.29 -10.41
N TYR A 102 13.90 -10.04 -9.17
CA TYR A 102 15.25 -9.53 -8.87
C TYR A 102 16.18 -10.57 -8.24
N LEU A 103 15.72 -11.82 -8.08
CA LEU A 103 16.52 -12.88 -7.45
C LEU A 103 17.79 -13.24 -8.24
N GLY A 104 17.76 -13.06 -9.57
CA GLY A 104 18.87 -13.33 -10.49
C GLY A 104 19.60 -12.08 -11.00
N GLY A 105 19.44 -10.92 -10.34
CA GLY A 105 19.97 -9.64 -10.80
C GLY A 105 18.87 -8.70 -11.32
N ILE A 106 19.25 -7.55 -11.88
CA ILE A 106 18.31 -6.53 -12.38
C ILE A 106 17.99 -6.77 -13.86
N PRO A 107 16.76 -7.18 -14.21
CA PRO A 107 16.39 -7.35 -15.62
C PRO A 107 16.35 -6.01 -16.37
N ALA A 108 16.73 -6.01 -17.64
CA ALA A 108 16.73 -4.81 -18.48
C ALA A 108 15.33 -4.21 -18.70
N ASP A 109 14.29 -5.04 -18.68
CA ASP A 109 12.89 -4.62 -18.81
C ASP A 109 12.24 -4.24 -17.47
N SER A 110 13.01 -4.22 -16.39
CA SER A 110 12.50 -3.99 -15.04
C SER A 110 12.32 -2.50 -14.74
N ARG A 111 11.45 -2.21 -13.76
CA ARG A 111 11.22 -0.83 -13.29
C ARG A 111 12.51 -0.15 -12.81
N ALA A 112 13.42 -0.93 -12.21
CA ALA A 112 14.72 -0.44 -11.75
C ALA A 112 15.65 -0.07 -12.92
N ALA A 113 15.53 -0.77 -14.06
CA ALA A 113 16.32 -0.47 -15.25
C ALA A 113 15.72 0.65 -16.12
N SER A 114 14.43 1.00 -15.94
CA SER A 114 13.72 1.96 -16.79
C SER A 114 13.88 3.43 -16.38
N GLY A 115 14.80 3.75 -15.46
CA GLY A 115 14.95 5.11 -14.91
C GLY A 115 13.73 5.59 -14.11
N SER A 116 12.97 4.67 -13.51
CA SER A 116 11.76 5.01 -12.76
C SER A 116 12.08 5.78 -11.48
N ARG A 117 11.42 6.92 -11.26
CA ARG A 117 11.49 7.66 -9.97
C ARG A 117 11.04 6.82 -8.76
N PHE A 118 10.32 5.72 -8.98
CA PHE A 118 9.72 4.89 -7.93
C PHE A 118 10.57 3.68 -7.53
N LEU A 119 11.58 3.30 -8.32
CA LEU A 119 12.51 2.24 -7.98
C LEU A 119 13.83 2.46 -8.72
N ASN A 120 14.89 2.70 -7.96
CA ASN A 120 16.26 2.81 -8.46
C ASN A 120 17.05 1.52 -8.18
N PRO A 121 18.07 1.20 -9.00
CA PRO A 121 18.96 0.06 -8.77
C PRO A 121 19.55 0.01 -7.36
N ASP A 122 19.95 1.17 -6.82
CA ASP A 122 20.56 1.28 -5.49
C ASP A 122 19.62 0.87 -4.34
N GLN A 123 18.30 0.81 -4.60
CA GLN A 123 17.33 0.36 -3.62
C GLN A 123 17.24 -1.17 -3.54
N ILE A 124 17.81 -1.90 -4.51
CA ILE A 124 17.91 -3.35 -4.57
C ILE A 124 19.27 -3.75 -3.97
N THR A 125 19.37 -3.67 -2.65
CA THR A 125 20.59 -4.03 -1.92
C THR A 125 20.69 -5.54 -1.71
N GLU A 126 21.91 -6.06 -1.53
CA GLU A 126 22.11 -7.49 -1.24
C GLU A 126 21.42 -7.90 0.07
N GLU A 127 21.37 -7.00 1.06
CA GLU A 127 20.62 -7.22 2.31
C GLU A 127 19.13 -7.47 2.03
N LYS A 128 18.50 -6.61 1.23
CA LYS A 128 17.09 -6.79 0.84
C LYS A 128 16.90 -8.05 0.01
N LEU A 129 17.78 -8.32 -0.94
CA LEU A 129 17.72 -9.55 -1.73
C LEU A 129 17.84 -10.80 -0.87
N ALA A 130 18.67 -10.79 0.18
CA ALA A 130 18.75 -11.88 1.14
C ALA A 130 17.43 -12.10 1.88
N LYS A 131 16.74 -11.01 2.29
CA LYS A 131 15.39 -11.07 2.86
C LYS A 131 14.37 -11.61 1.85
N VAL A 132 14.39 -11.12 0.61
CA VAL A 132 13.52 -11.59 -0.49
C VAL A 132 13.71 -13.09 -0.75
N ARG A 133 14.95 -13.61 -0.78
CA ARG A 133 15.24 -15.05 -0.96
C ARG A 133 14.62 -15.89 0.15
N LYS A 134 14.76 -15.46 1.42
CA LYS A 134 14.15 -16.16 2.57
C LYS A 134 12.63 -16.13 2.52
N LEU A 135 12.04 -14.98 2.17
CA LEU A 135 10.58 -14.83 2.00
C LEU A 135 10.08 -15.69 0.84
N ASN A 136 10.81 -15.78 -0.27
CA ASN A 136 10.45 -16.62 -1.40
C ASN A 136 10.42 -18.10 -1.02
N ALA A 137 11.43 -18.58 -0.29
CA ALA A 137 11.44 -19.96 0.20
C ALA A 137 10.24 -20.26 1.14
N LEU A 138 9.80 -19.28 1.94
CA LEU A 138 8.58 -19.42 2.74
C LEU A 138 7.31 -19.45 1.88
N ALA A 139 7.23 -18.60 0.85
CA ALA A 139 6.12 -18.60 -0.10
C ALA A 139 6.00 -19.94 -0.86
N GLU A 140 7.14 -20.51 -1.28
CA GLU A 140 7.20 -21.82 -1.92
C GLU A 140 6.68 -22.93 -1.00
N LYS A 141 7.06 -22.93 0.28
CA LYS A 141 6.49 -23.86 1.30
C LYS A 141 4.98 -23.68 1.46
N ARG A 142 4.47 -22.47 1.25
CA ARG A 142 3.04 -22.17 1.23
C ARG A 142 2.37 -22.56 -0.09
N GLY A 143 3.11 -22.97 -1.12
CA GLY A 143 2.55 -23.24 -2.45
C GLY A 143 2.02 -21.99 -3.14
N GLN A 144 2.62 -20.82 -2.87
CA GLN A 144 2.28 -19.54 -3.48
C GLN A 144 3.53 -18.88 -4.06
N LYS A 145 3.34 -18.02 -5.06
CA LYS A 145 4.41 -17.09 -5.48
C LYS A 145 4.70 -16.08 -4.35
N LEU A 146 5.92 -15.55 -4.28
CA LEU A 146 6.24 -14.49 -3.33
C LEU A 146 5.31 -13.27 -3.49
N SER A 147 4.99 -12.89 -4.73
CA SER A 147 4.05 -11.81 -5.02
C SER A 147 2.68 -12.05 -4.39
N GLN A 148 2.17 -13.28 -4.47
CA GLN A 148 0.91 -13.67 -3.83
C GLN A 148 1.00 -13.59 -2.31
N MET A 149 2.06 -14.14 -1.71
CA MET A 149 2.24 -14.10 -0.26
C MET A 149 2.34 -12.65 0.24
N ALA A 150 3.06 -11.77 -0.46
CA ALA A 150 3.20 -10.36 -0.09
C ALA A 150 1.85 -9.61 -0.14
N LEU A 151 1.04 -9.85 -1.17
CA LEU A 151 -0.31 -9.27 -1.27
C LEU A 151 -1.25 -9.82 -0.19
N ALA A 152 -1.20 -11.13 0.09
CA ALA A 152 -1.98 -11.74 1.17
C ALA A 152 -1.60 -11.15 2.52
N TRP A 153 -0.31 -10.94 2.75
CA TRP A 153 0.20 -10.40 4.00
C TRP A 153 -0.32 -8.98 4.25
N VAL A 154 -0.39 -8.14 3.22
CA VAL A 154 -0.98 -6.79 3.33
C VAL A 154 -2.45 -6.88 3.75
N LEU A 155 -3.21 -7.81 3.18
CA LEU A 155 -4.63 -8.03 3.52
C LEU A 155 -4.86 -8.89 4.77
N ARG A 156 -3.82 -9.21 5.54
CA ARG A 156 -3.95 -10.03 6.77
C ARG A 156 -4.63 -9.26 7.90
N ASP A 157 -4.52 -7.94 7.87
CA ASP A 157 -5.13 -7.03 8.83
C ASP A 157 -6.48 -6.57 8.26
N GLU A 158 -7.55 -6.74 9.04
CA GLU A 158 -8.91 -6.36 8.65
C GLU A 158 -9.09 -4.85 8.53
N LYS A 159 -8.15 -4.06 9.06
CA LYS A 159 -8.08 -2.60 8.88
C LYS A 159 -7.75 -2.21 7.44
N ILE A 160 -7.19 -3.12 6.64
CA ILE A 160 -6.91 -2.92 5.22
C ILE A 160 -8.10 -3.33 4.37
N THR A 161 -8.74 -2.34 3.73
CA THR A 161 -9.91 -2.56 2.87
C THR A 161 -9.52 -3.19 1.54
N SER A 162 -8.40 -2.74 0.94
CA SER A 162 -7.95 -3.20 -0.37
C SER A 162 -6.45 -3.03 -0.57
N VAL A 163 -5.93 -3.67 -1.61
CA VAL A 163 -4.53 -3.58 -2.04
C VAL A 163 -4.46 -3.16 -3.51
N LEU A 164 -3.79 -2.05 -3.79
CA LEU A 164 -3.65 -1.49 -5.13
C LEU A 164 -2.43 -2.12 -5.82
N ILE A 165 -2.70 -3.03 -6.76
CA ILE A 165 -1.68 -3.69 -7.56
C ILE A 165 -1.32 -2.88 -8.80
N GLY A 166 -0.07 -3.01 -9.25
CA GLY A 166 0.38 -2.53 -10.56
C GLY A 166 0.86 -3.72 -11.38
N ALA A 167 0.47 -3.78 -12.65
CA ALA A 167 0.82 -4.86 -13.56
C ALA A 167 1.22 -4.30 -14.94
N SER A 168 2.17 -4.96 -15.60
CA SER A 168 2.57 -4.71 -16.98
C SER A 168 2.17 -5.85 -17.94
N LYS A 169 1.67 -6.96 -17.40
CA LYS A 169 1.17 -8.13 -18.15
C LYS A 169 -0.07 -8.69 -17.46
N THR A 170 -0.99 -9.28 -18.22
CA THR A 170 -2.23 -9.87 -17.71
C THR A 170 -1.98 -10.96 -16.67
N SER A 171 -0.96 -11.80 -16.85
CA SER A 171 -0.59 -12.86 -15.91
C SER A 171 -0.26 -12.36 -14.51
N GLN A 172 0.20 -11.11 -14.35
CA GLN A 172 0.45 -10.52 -13.04
C GLN A 172 -0.86 -10.16 -12.30
N ILE A 173 -1.91 -9.86 -13.05
CA ILE A 173 -3.25 -9.64 -12.50
C ILE A 173 -3.83 -10.99 -12.04
N GLU A 174 -3.70 -12.03 -12.87
CA GLU A 174 -4.10 -13.40 -12.52
C GLU A 174 -3.37 -13.89 -11.26
N ASP A 175 -2.05 -13.66 -11.18
CA ASP A 175 -1.26 -13.97 -9.99
C ASP A 175 -1.78 -13.22 -8.76
N ALA A 176 -2.05 -11.92 -8.89
CA ALA A 176 -2.56 -11.10 -7.80
C ALA A 176 -3.94 -11.55 -7.31
N VAL A 177 -4.85 -11.94 -8.21
CA VAL A 177 -6.15 -12.53 -7.84
C VAL A 177 -5.95 -13.90 -7.19
N GLY A 178 -5.01 -14.70 -7.71
CA GLY A 178 -4.68 -16.03 -7.20
C GLY A 178 -4.24 -16.04 -5.74
N MET A 179 -3.73 -14.92 -5.21
CA MET A 179 -3.45 -14.73 -3.79
C MET A 179 -4.64 -15.07 -2.89
N LEU A 180 -5.87 -14.74 -3.32
CA LEU A 180 -7.09 -14.92 -2.54
C LEU A 180 -7.34 -16.39 -2.15
N SER A 181 -6.81 -17.33 -2.94
CA SER A 181 -6.91 -18.77 -2.64
C SER A 181 -6.22 -19.18 -1.33
N LYS A 182 -5.24 -18.40 -0.84
CA LYS A 182 -4.51 -18.69 0.40
C LYS A 182 -4.05 -17.40 1.08
N ARG A 183 -5.02 -16.69 1.67
CA ARG A 183 -4.80 -15.40 2.39
C ARG A 183 -4.36 -15.57 3.85
N GLY A 184 -4.71 -16.68 4.49
CA GLY A 184 -4.46 -16.91 5.91
C GLY A 184 -2.98 -17.13 6.24
N PHE A 185 -2.54 -16.62 7.39
CA PHE A 185 -1.22 -16.89 7.97
C PHE A 185 -1.39 -17.42 9.39
N SER A 186 -0.78 -18.57 9.66
CA SER A 186 -0.60 -19.09 11.02
C SER A 186 0.35 -18.21 11.82
N GLU A 187 0.29 -18.31 13.14
CA GLU A 187 1.21 -17.58 14.04
C GLU A 187 2.68 -17.93 13.77
N GLN A 188 2.97 -19.19 13.42
CA GLN A 188 4.31 -19.62 13.07
C GLN A 188 4.80 -18.94 11.79
N GLU A 189 3.95 -18.79 10.77
CA GLU A 189 4.30 -18.10 9.54
C GLU A 189 4.46 -16.60 9.75
N ARG A 190 3.61 -15.98 10.59
CA ARG A 190 3.76 -14.57 10.98
C ARG A 190 5.10 -14.35 11.66
N ALA A 191 5.43 -15.14 12.69
CA ALA A 191 6.69 -15.05 13.41
C ALA A 191 7.90 -15.29 12.48
N ALA A 192 7.81 -16.23 11.54
CA ALA A 192 8.86 -16.48 10.56
C ALA A 192 9.07 -15.29 9.62
N ILE A 193 7.99 -14.64 9.16
CA ILE A 193 8.08 -13.42 8.36
C ILE A 193 8.76 -12.31 9.16
N GLU A 194 8.32 -12.06 10.39
CA GLU A 194 8.91 -11.03 11.25
C GLU A 194 10.41 -11.27 11.46
N ALA A 195 10.82 -12.50 11.75
CA ALA A 195 12.23 -12.86 11.92
C ALA A 195 13.09 -12.66 10.66
N ILE A 196 12.49 -12.68 9.46
CA ILE A 196 13.19 -12.39 8.20
C ILE A 196 13.32 -10.88 7.97
N LEU A 197 12.34 -10.10 8.43
CA LEU A 197 12.28 -8.66 8.18
C LEU A 197 13.21 -7.84 9.09
N VAL A 198 13.52 -8.36 10.28
CA VAL A 198 14.55 -7.82 11.19
C VAL A 198 15.92 -7.89 10.52
#